data_AF-A0A412YPG4-F1
#
_entry.id   AF-A0A412YPG4-F1
#
_cell.length_a   1.000
_cell.length_b   1.000
_cell.length_c   1.000
_cell.angle_alpha   90.00
_cell.angle_beta   90.00
_cell.angle_gamma   90.00
#
_symmetry.space_group_name_H-M   'P 1'
#
loop_
_entity.id
_entity.type
_entity.pdbx_description
1 polymer ?
#
loop_
_entity_poly.entity_id
_entity_poly.type
_entity_poly.pdbx_seq_one_letter_code
_entity_poly.pdbx_strand_id
1 'polypeptide(L)'
;MMKKIISLTLSCLMVLVVWGQDVATEDTLAVAKDSVSIGSHTEFAATKLSDDNVTKAQGDSAYMRNDYASAIQIYESLLTKGEAAEIYYNLGNSYYKTDDIAKAILNYERALLLQPGNADVRANLEIARSKTIDKVVSVPDIFFVTWTKSLINCLSVDAWAKLGIVFFILLLVSFSLFFFSKQIVWKKSGFIAGIVFLIFVVLSNVFASEQKTELMNRNNAIILSPSVTVRSTPSESGTSLFVLHEGHKIEIKDNSMREWKEIRLEDGKVGWVPASAIEVI
;
A
#
# COMPACT_ATOMS: atom_id res chain seq x y z
N MET A 1 -2.44 3.23 -52.35
CA MET A 1 -2.91 2.20 -51.37
C MET A 1 -2.02 2.21 -50.11
N MET A 2 -1.72 3.39 -49.53
CA MET A 2 -0.69 3.57 -48.47
C MET A 2 -1.23 4.25 -47.20
N LYS A 3 -2.56 4.41 -47.06
CA LYS A 3 -3.18 5.00 -45.85
C LYS A 3 -3.80 3.98 -44.88
N LYS A 4 -3.72 2.67 -45.15
CA LYS A 4 -4.33 1.62 -44.31
C LYS A 4 -3.36 0.84 -43.40
N ILE A 5 -2.04 1.08 -43.49
CA ILE A 5 -1.04 0.30 -42.72
C ILE A 5 -0.61 1.00 -41.42
N ILE A 6 -0.82 2.32 -41.30
CA ILE A 6 -0.48 3.08 -40.09
C ILE A 6 -1.55 2.95 -38.99
N SER A 7 -2.73 2.40 -39.32
CA SER A 7 -3.81 2.13 -38.36
C SER A 7 -3.69 0.79 -37.63
N LEU A 8 -2.70 -0.06 -37.96
CA LEU A 8 -2.63 -1.43 -37.45
C LEU A 8 -1.60 -1.65 -36.33
N THR A 9 -0.77 -0.63 -36.03
CA THR A 9 0.22 -0.70 -34.93
C THR A 9 -0.29 -0.08 -33.63
N LEU A 10 -1.51 0.45 -33.60
CA LEU A 10 -2.12 1.09 -32.42
C LEU A 10 -3.32 0.31 -31.83
N SER A 11 -3.55 -0.92 -32.29
CA SER A 11 -4.70 -1.75 -31.87
C SER A 11 -4.31 -2.98 -31.04
N CYS A 12 -3.04 -3.15 -30.67
CA CYS A 12 -2.55 -4.35 -29.99
C CYS A 12 -2.10 -4.13 -28.53
N LEU A 13 -2.52 -3.03 -27.89
CA LEU A 13 -2.24 -2.77 -26.46
C LEU A 13 -3.48 -2.77 -25.57
N MET A 14 -4.51 -3.52 -25.95
CA MET A 14 -5.69 -3.79 -25.12
C MET A 14 -6.17 -5.23 -25.33
N VAL A 15 -5.43 -6.22 -24.86
CA VAL A 15 -6.01 -7.50 -24.38
C VAL A 15 -4.99 -8.07 -23.40
N LEU A 16 -5.40 -8.19 -22.13
CA LEU A 16 -5.15 -9.31 -21.21
C LEU A 16 -5.55 -8.84 -19.80
N VAL A 17 -6.86 -8.73 -19.59
CA VAL A 17 -7.51 -8.78 -18.28
C VAL A 17 -8.57 -9.88 -18.38
N VAL A 18 -8.74 -10.62 -17.28
CA VAL A 18 -9.64 -11.79 -17.08
C VAL A 18 -9.00 -13.05 -17.71
N TRP A 19 -8.80 -14.18 -17.02
CA TRP A 19 -9.79 -15.02 -16.35
C TRP A 19 -9.19 -15.81 -15.18
N GLY A 20 -10.04 -16.08 -14.18
CA GLY A 20 -9.79 -16.98 -13.07
C GLY A 20 -10.98 -17.02 -12.10
N GLN A 21 -12.20 -17.18 -12.63
CA GLN A 21 -13.33 -17.69 -11.86
C GLN A 21 -13.49 -19.16 -12.24
N ASP A 22 -13.22 -20.05 -11.30
CA ASP A 22 -13.77 -21.40 -11.32
C ASP A 22 -14.92 -21.44 -10.31
N VAL A 23 -16.13 -21.47 -10.86
CA VAL A 23 -17.33 -21.98 -10.20
C VAL A 23 -17.46 -23.44 -10.63
N ALA A 24 -17.35 -24.35 -9.68
CA ALA A 24 -17.87 -25.70 -9.81
C ALA A 24 -18.71 -26.00 -8.57
N THR A 25 -20.01 -26.12 -8.82
CA THR A 25 -21.06 -26.64 -7.97
C THR A 25 -20.84 -28.13 -7.69
N GLU A 26 -20.96 -28.56 -6.44
CA GLU A 26 -21.53 -29.87 -6.13
C GLU A 26 -22.50 -29.74 -4.96
N ASP A 27 -23.78 -29.98 -5.28
CA ASP A 27 -24.85 -30.27 -4.36
C ASP A 27 -24.52 -31.55 -3.57
N THR A 28 -24.66 -31.51 -2.24
CA THR A 28 -25.10 -32.69 -1.51
C THR A 28 -25.97 -32.27 -0.33
N LEU A 29 -27.27 -32.41 -0.54
CA LEU A 29 -28.28 -32.47 0.52
C LEU A 29 -28.07 -33.75 1.34
N ALA A 30 -27.81 -33.62 2.62
CA ALA A 30 -28.11 -34.64 3.61
C ALA A 30 -28.80 -33.99 4.81
N VAL A 31 -30.02 -34.45 5.04
CA VAL A 31 -30.99 -34.00 6.04
C VAL A 31 -30.80 -34.77 7.35
N ALA A 32 -31.07 -34.05 8.45
CA ALA A 32 -31.48 -34.49 9.80
C ALA A 32 -30.40 -34.96 10.80
N LYS A 33 -30.34 -34.33 11.98
CA LYS A 33 -31.29 -34.52 13.09
C LYS A 33 -31.16 -33.45 14.18
N ASP A 34 -32.31 -33.19 14.81
CA ASP A 34 -32.54 -32.32 15.97
C ASP A 34 -31.64 -32.61 17.17
N SER A 35 -31.26 -31.53 17.88
CA SER A 35 -31.45 -31.45 19.34
C SER A 35 -31.31 -30.02 19.81
N VAL A 36 -32.43 -29.44 20.24
CA VAL A 36 -32.51 -28.22 21.05
C VAL A 36 -31.91 -28.50 22.43
N SER A 37 -30.99 -27.64 22.86
CA SER A 37 -30.62 -27.49 24.28
C SER A 37 -30.51 -25.99 24.57
N ILE A 38 -31.55 -25.48 25.21
CA ILE A 38 -31.61 -24.16 25.84
C ILE A 38 -30.68 -24.20 27.06
N GLY A 39 -29.65 -23.38 27.06
CA GLY A 39 -28.77 -23.14 28.20
C GLY A 39 -28.32 -21.69 28.19
N SER A 40 -28.91 -20.91 29.10
CA SER A 40 -28.55 -19.53 29.44
C SER A 40 -27.11 -19.42 29.97
N HIS A 41 -26.64 -18.18 30.09
CA HIS A 41 -25.35 -17.71 30.64
C HIS A 41 -24.26 -17.40 29.59
N THR A 42 -24.47 -16.31 28.83
CA THR A 42 -23.35 -15.52 28.30
C THR A 42 -22.74 -14.72 29.44
N GLU A 43 -21.83 -15.35 30.16
CA GLU A 43 -20.75 -14.64 30.85
C GLU A 43 -19.85 -14.01 29.79
N PHE A 44 -19.66 -12.69 29.93
CA PHE A 44 -18.57 -11.94 29.30
C PHE A 44 -17.24 -12.52 29.82
N ALA A 45 -16.76 -13.57 29.17
CA ALA A 45 -15.40 -14.02 29.31
C ALA A 45 -14.65 -13.56 28.06
N ALA A 46 -13.71 -12.63 28.27
CA ALA A 46 -12.65 -12.31 27.34
C ALA A 46 -11.82 -13.57 27.09
N THR A 47 -12.29 -14.46 26.23
CA THR A 47 -11.48 -15.54 25.71
C THR A 47 -10.49 -14.89 24.76
N LYS A 48 -9.30 -14.63 25.28
CA LYS A 48 -8.09 -14.39 24.48
C LYS A 48 -8.08 -15.46 23.39
N LEU A 49 -8.43 -15.06 22.17
CA LEU A 49 -8.54 -15.93 21.01
C LEU A 49 -7.23 -16.73 20.94
N SER A 50 -7.32 -18.04 21.12
CA SER A 50 -6.17 -18.95 21.03
C SER A 50 -5.56 -18.82 19.64
N ASP A 51 -4.27 -18.49 19.58
CA ASP A 51 -3.49 -18.02 18.43
C ASP A 51 -3.47 -18.91 17.17
N ASP A 52 -4.04 -20.11 17.21
CA ASP A 52 -3.63 -21.14 16.25
C ASP A 52 -4.40 -21.19 14.93
N ASN A 53 -5.53 -20.50 14.72
CA ASN A 53 -6.19 -20.51 13.39
C ASN A 53 -7.17 -19.33 13.15
N VAL A 54 -6.86 -18.12 13.61
CA VAL A 54 -7.63 -16.96 13.17
C VAL A 54 -7.39 -16.70 11.68
N THR A 55 -8.49 -16.53 10.94
CA THR A 55 -8.51 -16.32 9.49
C THR A 55 -9.04 -14.94 9.16
N LYS A 56 -8.66 -14.43 7.99
CA LYS A 56 -9.21 -13.18 7.45
C LYS A 56 -10.74 -13.21 7.39
N ALA A 57 -11.33 -14.33 6.97
CA ALA A 57 -12.78 -14.47 6.88
C ALA A 57 -13.50 -14.28 8.23
N GLN A 58 -12.88 -14.67 9.34
CA GLN A 58 -13.43 -14.41 10.68
C GLN A 58 -13.37 -12.92 11.03
N GLY A 59 -12.28 -12.23 10.69
CA GLY A 59 -12.17 -10.78 10.84
C GLY A 59 -13.21 -10.05 10.00
N ASP A 60 -13.35 -10.42 8.74
CA ASP A 60 -14.34 -9.83 7.82
C ASP A 60 -15.77 -10.08 8.32
N SER A 61 -16.05 -11.27 8.85
CA SER A 61 -17.35 -11.61 9.46
C SER A 61 -17.62 -10.80 10.74
N ALA A 62 -16.62 -10.60 11.60
CA ALA A 62 -16.74 -9.72 12.77
C ALA A 62 -17.04 -8.28 12.34
N TYR A 63 -16.30 -7.76 11.34
CA TYR A 63 -16.52 -6.43 10.78
C TYR A 63 -17.92 -6.27 10.20
N MET A 64 -18.41 -7.24 9.42
CA MET A 64 -19.76 -7.23 8.83
C MET A 64 -20.87 -7.24 9.89
N ARG A 65 -20.61 -7.82 11.07
CA ARG A 65 -21.53 -7.79 12.22
C ARG A 65 -21.40 -6.51 13.07
N ASN A 66 -20.59 -5.55 12.64
CA ASN A 66 -20.22 -4.33 13.38
C ASN A 66 -19.50 -4.60 14.70
N ASP A 67 -18.96 -5.80 14.89
CA ASP A 67 -18.07 -6.14 16.00
C ASP A 67 -16.64 -5.74 15.64
N TYR A 68 -16.42 -4.43 15.59
CA TYR A 68 -15.14 -3.85 15.19
C TYR A 68 -14.02 -4.15 16.19
N ALA A 69 -14.34 -4.30 17.47
CA ALA A 69 -13.35 -4.65 18.50
C ALA A 69 -12.74 -6.03 18.24
N SER A 70 -13.58 -7.02 17.94
CA SER A 70 -13.11 -8.37 17.59
C SER A 70 -12.41 -8.37 16.22
N ALA A 71 -12.91 -7.61 15.24
CA ALA A 71 -12.26 -7.47 13.94
C ALA A 71 -10.84 -6.91 14.08
N ILE A 72 -10.64 -5.86 14.88
CA ILE A 72 -9.32 -5.28 15.17
C ILE A 72 -8.38 -6.34 15.74
N GLN A 73 -8.79 -7.05 16.78
CA GLN A 73 -7.95 -8.09 17.42
C GLN A 73 -7.55 -9.20 16.43
N ILE A 74 -8.49 -9.63 15.58
CA ILE A 74 -8.23 -10.66 14.56
C ILE A 74 -7.23 -10.15 13.53
N TYR A 75 -7.43 -8.95 12.97
CA TYR A 75 -6.53 -8.40 11.96
C TYR A 75 -5.14 -8.10 12.54
N GLU A 76 -5.03 -7.60 13.77
CA GLU A 76 -3.75 -7.43 14.46
C GLU A 76 -3.02 -8.77 14.64
N SER A 77 -3.73 -9.82 15.06
CA SER A 77 -3.16 -11.17 15.17
C SER A 77 -2.68 -11.70 13.81
N LEU A 78 -3.43 -11.47 12.72
CA LEU A 78 -3.01 -11.87 11.38
C LEU A 78 -1.72 -11.17 10.94
N LEU A 79 -1.54 -9.90 11.29
CA LEU A 79 -0.35 -9.13 10.95
C LEU A 79 0.91 -9.60 11.70
N THR A 80 0.78 -10.33 12.82
CA THR A 80 1.93 -10.98 13.48
C THR A 80 2.57 -12.07 12.63
N LYS A 81 1.80 -12.68 11.69
CA LYS A 81 2.26 -13.75 10.79
C LYS A 81 2.91 -13.20 9.52
N GLY A 82 2.68 -11.93 9.22
CA GLY A 82 3.19 -11.27 8.03
C GLY A 82 2.30 -10.12 7.59
N GLU A 83 2.92 -9.13 6.98
CA GLU A 83 2.20 -7.97 6.48
C GLU A 83 1.40 -8.28 5.21
N ALA A 84 0.20 -7.72 5.12
CA ALA A 84 -0.63 -7.82 3.94
C ALA A 84 -1.48 -6.56 3.77
N ALA A 85 -1.45 -5.99 2.55
CA ALA A 85 -2.13 -4.73 2.24
C ALA A 85 -3.62 -4.77 2.59
N GLU A 86 -4.30 -5.87 2.26
CA GLU A 86 -5.73 -6.05 2.51
C GLU A 86 -6.05 -6.14 4.01
N ILE A 87 -5.18 -6.76 4.81
CA ILE A 87 -5.35 -6.86 6.26
C ILE A 87 -5.17 -5.48 6.91
N TYR A 88 -4.14 -4.73 6.50
CA TYR A 88 -3.97 -3.33 6.92
C TYR A 88 -5.16 -2.46 6.51
N TYR A 89 -5.67 -2.61 5.29
CA TYR A 89 -6.86 -1.87 4.84
C TYR A 89 -8.09 -2.16 5.72
N ASN A 90 -8.36 -3.43 6.00
CA ASN A 90 -9.51 -3.83 6.83
C ASN A 90 -9.34 -3.43 8.30
N LEU A 91 -8.11 -3.48 8.83
CA LEU A 91 -7.78 -2.95 10.15
C LEU A 91 -8.00 -1.44 10.22
N GLY A 92 -7.56 -0.70 9.19
CA GLY A 92 -7.79 0.73 9.07
C GLY A 92 -9.28 1.08 9.01
N ASN A 93 -10.07 0.32 8.23
CA ASN A 93 -11.53 0.45 8.20
C ASN A 93 -12.16 0.20 9.58
N SER A 94 -11.68 -0.80 10.32
CA SER A 94 -12.18 -1.12 11.65
C SER A 94 -11.88 0.00 12.64
N TYR A 95 -10.65 0.53 12.64
CA TYR A 95 -10.26 1.68 13.45
C TYR A 95 -11.03 2.95 13.10
N TYR A 96 -11.28 3.19 11.81
CA TYR A 96 -12.12 4.30 11.36
C TYR A 96 -13.56 4.19 11.90
N LYS A 97 -14.11 2.98 11.94
CA LYS A 97 -15.46 2.73 12.47
C LYS A 97 -15.56 2.88 14.00
N THR A 98 -14.46 2.70 14.71
CA THR A 98 -14.36 2.97 16.16
C THR A 98 -13.87 4.39 16.48
N ASP A 99 -13.77 5.26 15.47
CA ASP A 99 -13.32 6.66 15.57
C ASP A 99 -11.86 6.85 16.06
N ASP A 100 -11.03 5.79 15.98
CA ASP A 100 -9.58 5.88 16.18
C ASP A 100 -8.93 6.27 14.84
N ILE A 101 -9.08 7.55 14.50
CA ILE A 101 -8.71 8.08 13.18
C ILE A 101 -7.20 7.99 12.93
N ALA A 102 -6.37 8.21 13.96
CA ALA A 102 -4.92 8.15 13.84
C ALA A 102 -4.44 6.73 13.45
N LYS A 103 -4.96 5.69 14.10
CA LYS A 103 -4.65 4.30 13.72
C LYS A 103 -5.27 3.91 12.39
N ALA A 104 -6.43 4.46 12.03
CA ALA A 104 -6.99 4.25 10.69
C ALA A 104 -6.02 4.76 9.61
N ILE A 105 -5.54 6.00 9.75
CA ILE A 105 -4.56 6.62 8.84
C ILE A 105 -3.28 5.78 8.77
N LEU A 106 -2.70 5.40 9.91
CA LEU A 106 -1.51 4.56 9.97
C LEU A 106 -1.68 3.27 9.15
N ASN A 107 -2.79 2.57 9.34
CA ASN A 107 -3.01 1.30 8.65
C ASN A 107 -3.33 1.49 7.16
N TYR A 108 -4.00 2.57 6.75
CA TYR A 108 -4.15 2.89 5.33
C TYR A 108 -2.83 3.24 4.66
N GLU A 109 -1.94 3.97 5.34
CA GLU A 109 -0.58 4.25 4.84
C GLU A 109 0.23 2.96 4.67
N ARG A 110 0.18 2.05 5.66
CA ARG A 110 0.81 0.72 5.56
C ARG A 110 0.24 -0.11 4.41
N ALA A 111 -1.06 -0.04 4.18
CA ALA A 111 -1.69 -0.70 3.03
C ALA A 111 -1.21 -0.11 1.69
N LEU A 112 -1.10 1.22 1.58
CA LEU A 112 -0.57 1.88 0.37
C LEU A 112 0.93 1.64 0.16
N LEU A 113 1.71 1.45 1.22
CA LEU A 113 3.12 1.09 1.12
C LEU A 113 3.29 -0.24 0.35
N LEU A 114 2.42 -1.21 0.64
CA LEU A 114 2.41 -2.52 0.00
C LEU A 114 1.70 -2.52 -1.36
N GLN A 115 0.64 -1.72 -1.50
CA GLN A 115 -0.17 -1.61 -2.72
C GLN A 115 -0.40 -0.14 -3.10
N PRO A 116 0.62 0.52 -3.67
CA PRO A 116 0.58 1.98 -3.94
C PRO A 116 -0.51 2.38 -4.94
N GLY A 117 -0.92 1.44 -5.81
CA GLY A 117 -1.94 1.65 -6.83
C GLY A 117 -3.38 1.49 -6.35
N ASN A 118 -3.61 1.20 -5.06
CA ASN A 118 -4.95 0.94 -4.54
C ASN A 118 -5.74 2.25 -4.37
N ALA A 119 -6.69 2.49 -5.26
CA ALA A 119 -7.52 3.69 -5.26
C ALA A 119 -8.49 3.76 -4.07
N ASP A 120 -9.02 2.60 -3.63
CA ASP A 120 -9.97 2.53 -2.52
C ASP A 120 -9.29 2.89 -1.19
N VAL A 121 -8.09 2.34 -0.95
CA VAL A 121 -7.29 2.70 0.24
C VAL A 121 -6.96 4.18 0.23
N ARG A 122 -6.59 4.75 -0.92
CA ARG A 122 -6.28 6.18 -1.06
C ARG A 122 -7.49 7.06 -0.75
N ALA A 123 -8.67 6.70 -1.25
CA ALA A 123 -9.90 7.43 -0.99
C ALA A 123 -10.26 7.40 0.51
N ASN A 124 -10.15 6.24 1.16
CA ASN A 124 -10.42 6.11 2.59
C ASN A 124 -9.40 6.85 3.46
N LEU A 125 -8.12 6.84 3.06
CA LEU A 125 -7.08 7.63 3.71
C LEU A 125 -7.40 9.13 3.66
N GLU A 126 -7.82 9.64 2.51
CA GLU A 126 -8.19 11.05 2.36
C GLU A 126 -9.40 11.41 3.21
N ILE A 127 -10.41 10.54 3.27
CA ILE A 127 -11.57 10.70 4.16
C ILE A 127 -11.12 10.73 5.63
N ALA A 128 -10.24 9.82 6.05
CA ALA A 128 -9.71 9.80 7.41
C ALA A 128 -8.90 11.06 7.74
N ARG A 129 -8.03 11.51 6.83
CA ARG A 129 -7.27 12.77 6.98
C ARG A 129 -8.17 13.99 7.03
N SER A 130 -9.33 13.99 6.35
CA SER A 130 -10.27 15.11 6.44
C SER A 130 -10.87 15.31 7.84
N LYS A 131 -10.79 14.28 8.71
CA LYS A 131 -11.22 14.34 10.11
C LYS A 131 -10.13 14.79 11.08
N THR A 132 -8.87 14.90 10.67
CA THR A 132 -7.79 15.34 11.56
C THR A 132 -7.84 16.85 11.80
N ILE A 133 -7.34 17.26 12.97
CA ILE A 133 -7.24 18.70 13.33
C ILE A 133 -6.23 19.38 12.41
N ASP A 134 -5.05 18.78 12.26
CA ASP A 134 -3.99 19.30 11.43
C ASP A 134 -4.30 18.99 9.98
N LYS A 135 -4.65 20.01 9.20
CA LYS A 135 -4.77 19.89 7.75
C LYS A 135 -3.38 19.79 7.15
N VAL A 136 -3.13 18.69 6.42
CA VAL A 136 -1.90 18.52 5.67
C VAL A 136 -1.90 19.56 4.54
N VAL A 137 -1.13 20.64 4.71
CA VAL A 137 -0.87 21.59 3.63
C VAL A 137 0.28 21.00 2.82
N SER A 138 -0.06 20.13 1.87
CA SER A 138 0.93 19.58 0.95
C SER A 138 1.51 20.71 0.12
N VAL A 139 2.83 20.89 0.15
CA VAL A 139 3.50 21.83 -0.74
C VAL A 139 3.29 21.32 -2.17
N PRO A 140 2.80 22.15 -3.12
CA PRO A 140 2.59 21.70 -4.48
C PRO A 140 3.89 21.21 -5.11
N ASP A 141 3.96 19.91 -5.37
CA ASP A 141 5.02 19.32 -6.19
C ASP A 141 4.91 19.86 -7.64
N ILE A 142 6.03 19.91 -8.35
CA ILE A 142 6.04 20.23 -9.77
C ILE A 142 5.23 19.15 -10.50
N PHE A 143 4.37 19.56 -11.45
CA PHE A 143 3.47 18.64 -12.19
C PHE A 143 4.16 17.35 -12.66
N PHE A 144 5.37 17.45 -13.24
CA PHE A 144 6.09 16.28 -13.74
C PHE A 144 6.51 15.31 -12.62
N VAL A 145 6.82 15.80 -11.41
CA VAL A 145 7.14 14.97 -10.25
C VAL A 145 5.92 14.23 -9.75
N THR A 146 4.77 14.91 -9.64
CA THR A 146 3.52 14.26 -9.26
C THR A 146 3.11 13.21 -10.28
N TRP A 147 3.24 13.52 -11.57
CA TRP A 147 2.94 12.60 -12.66
C TRP A 147 3.86 11.38 -12.66
N THR A 148 5.18 11.54 -12.48
CA THR A 148 6.11 10.40 -12.39
C THR A 148 5.84 9.54 -11.15
N LYS A 149 5.63 10.15 -9.98
CA LYS A 149 5.22 9.42 -8.76
C LYS A 149 3.93 8.64 -9.00
N SER A 150 2.94 9.25 -9.66
CA SER A 150 1.69 8.56 -9.99
C SER A 150 1.92 7.35 -10.88
N LEU A 151 2.79 7.45 -11.90
CA LEU A 151 3.14 6.32 -12.76
C LEU A 151 3.85 5.20 -11.99
N ILE A 152 4.86 5.54 -11.18
CA ILE A 152 5.60 4.57 -10.36
C ILE A 152 4.63 3.84 -9.43
N ASN A 153 3.76 4.59 -8.76
CA ASN A 153 2.78 4.08 -7.80
C ASN A 153 1.63 3.30 -8.43
N CYS A 154 1.50 3.23 -9.76
CA CYS A 154 0.44 2.42 -10.39
C CYS A 154 0.64 0.92 -10.16
N LEU A 155 1.88 0.45 -9.99
CA LEU A 155 2.22 -0.96 -9.88
C LEU A 155 3.10 -1.22 -8.66
N SER A 156 3.06 -2.45 -8.13
CA SER A 156 3.97 -2.89 -7.06
C SER A 156 5.38 -3.15 -7.58
N VAL A 157 6.34 -3.31 -6.65
CA VAL A 157 7.74 -3.67 -6.96
C VAL A 157 7.80 -4.91 -7.85
N ASP A 158 7.07 -5.97 -7.49
CA ASP A 158 7.07 -7.24 -8.23
C ASP A 158 6.45 -7.12 -9.62
N ALA A 159 5.43 -6.28 -9.78
CA ALA A 159 4.80 -6.05 -11.06
C ALA A 159 5.75 -5.29 -12.01
N TRP A 160 6.44 -4.26 -11.53
CA TRP A 160 7.48 -3.57 -12.29
C TRP A 160 8.65 -4.50 -12.65
N ALA A 161 9.09 -5.35 -11.72
CA ALA A 161 10.14 -6.34 -11.99
C ALA A 161 9.74 -7.34 -13.08
N LYS A 162 8.52 -7.88 -13.02
CA LYS A 162 7.99 -8.80 -14.05
C LYS A 162 7.88 -8.12 -15.41
N LEU A 163 7.40 -6.87 -15.47
CA LEU A 163 7.40 -6.09 -16.72
C LEU A 163 8.81 -5.90 -17.27
N GLY A 164 9.79 -5.60 -16.41
CA GLY A 164 11.19 -5.52 -16.79
C GLY A 164 11.71 -6.81 -17.45
N ILE A 165 11.38 -7.98 -16.89
CA ILE A 165 11.75 -9.29 -17.46
C ILE A 165 11.07 -9.50 -18.83
N VAL A 166 9.77 -9.19 -18.95
CA VAL A 166 9.03 -9.32 -20.21
C VAL A 166 9.66 -8.43 -21.29
N PHE A 167 9.92 -7.16 -21.00
CA PHE A 167 10.57 -6.25 -21.95
C PHE A 167 12.00 -6.67 -22.28
N PHE A 168 12.72 -7.29 -21.35
CA PHE A 168 14.04 -7.84 -21.60
C PHE A 168 13.99 -9.02 -22.58
N ILE A 169 13.02 -9.92 -22.46
CA ILE A 169 12.82 -11.00 -23.43
C ILE A 169 12.46 -10.42 -24.81
N LEU A 170 11.57 -9.43 -24.88
CA LEU A 170 11.21 -8.76 -26.13
C LEU A 170 12.39 -8.02 -26.78
N LEU A 171 13.30 -7.47 -25.97
CA LEU A 171 14.57 -6.90 -26.41
C LEU A 171 15.44 -7.98 -27.08
N LEU A 172 15.59 -9.16 -26.47
CA LEU A 172 16.35 -10.28 -27.04
C LEU A 172 15.74 -10.79 -28.35
N VAL A 173 14.42 -10.86 -28.44
CA VAL A 173 13.70 -11.21 -29.68
C VAL A 173 13.97 -10.16 -30.76
N SER A 174 13.90 -8.88 -30.41
CA SER A 174 14.17 -7.77 -31.35
C SER A 174 15.60 -7.79 -31.86
N PHE A 175 16.56 -8.08 -30.98
CA PHE A 175 17.97 -8.27 -31.34
C PHE A 175 18.15 -9.47 -32.27
N SER A 176 17.46 -10.58 -32.01
CA SER A 176 17.48 -11.75 -32.88
C SER A 176 16.92 -11.45 -34.27
N LEU A 177 15.79 -10.71 -34.35
CA LEU A 177 15.23 -10.26 -35.62
C LEU A 177 16.17 -9.31 -36.38
N PHE A 178 16.91 -8.46 -35.67
CA PHE A 178 17.90 -7.56 -36.26
C PHE A 178 19.10 -8.31 -36.88
N PHE A 179 19.65 -9.31 -36.17
CA PHE A 179 20.82 -10.05 -36.63
C PHE A 179 20.51 -11.13 -37.68
N PHE A 180 19.48 -11.94 -37.44
CA PHE A 180 19.21 -13.14 -38.24
C PHE A 180 18.25 -12.92 -39.40
N SER A 181 17.54 -11.79 -39.46
CA SER A 181 16.63 -11.55 -40.58
C SER A 181 17.37 -11.26 -41.88
N LYS A 182 16.93 -11.89 -42.97
CA LYS A 182 17.47 -11.66 -44.31
C LYS A 182 16.89 -10.38 -44.96
N GLN A 183 15.71 -9.94 -44.52
CA GLN A 183 15.00 -8.81 -45.12
C GLN A 183 15.32 -7.51 -44.39
N ILE A 184 15.65 -6.46 -45.16
CA ILE A 184 16.04 -5.16 -44.60
C ILE A 184 14.96 -4.51 -43.71
N VAL A 185 13.68 -4.76 -44.00
CA VAL A 185 12.54 -4.21 -43.26
C VAL A 185 12.52 -4.73 -41.82
N TRP A 186 12.68 -6.05 -41.65
CA TRP A 186 12.73 -6.68 -40.33
C TRP A 186 13.94 -6.26 -39.52
N LYS A 187 15.09 -6.01 -40.16
CA LYS A 187 16.26 -5.44 -39.48
C LYS A 187 15.97 -4.05 -38.92
N LYS A 188 15.45 -3.13 -39.75
CA LYS A 188 15.13 -1.77 -39.30
C LYS A 188 14.10 -1.78 -38.18
N SER A 189 13.06 -2.61 -38.30
CA SER A 189 12.04 -2.76 -37.26
C SER A 189 12.63 -3.33 -35.97
N GLY A 190 13.44 -4.39 -36.04
CA GLY A 190 14.07 -5.00 -34.86
C GLY A 190 15.01 -4.04 -34.14
N PHE A 191 15.75 -3.20 -34.87
CA PHE A 191 16.61 -2.17 -34.27
C PHE A 191 15.82 -1.11 -33.52
N ILE A 192 14.78 -0.55 -34.15
CA ILE A 192 13.93 0.49 -33.51
C ILE A 192 13.19 -0.11 -32.31
N ALA A 193 12.59 -1.29 -32.46
CA ALA A 193 11.92 -1.99 -31.36
C ALA A 193 12.87 -2.31 -30.22
N GLY A 194 14.11 -2.72 -30.52
CA GLY A 194 15.15 -2.97 -29.53
C GLY A 194 15.48 -1.72 -28.69
N ILE A 195 15.62 -0.54 -29.31
CA ILE A 195 15.84 0.71 -28.57
C ILE A 195 14.66 1.01 -27.64
N VAL A 196 13.43 0.87 -28.14
CA VAL A 196 12.21 1.11 -27.35
C VAL A 196 12.13 0.15 -26.16
N PHE A 197 12.34 -1.16 -26.37
CA PHE A 197 12.32 -2.13 -25.29
C PHE A 197 13.46 -1.91 -24.29
N LEU A 198 14.64 -1.49 -24.74
CA LEU A 198 15.74 -1.12 -23.83
C LEU A 198 15.33 0.03 -22.90
N ILE A 199 14.66 1.06 -23.42
CA ILE A 199 14.14 2.17 -22.60
C ILE A 199 13.14 1.63 -21.57
N PHE A 200 12.19 0.78 -21.97
CA PHE A 200 11.21 0.21 -21.04
C PHE A 200 11.84 -0.71 -19.98
N VAL A 201 12.90 -1.46 -20.32
CA VAL A 201 13.66 -2.25 -19.35
C VAL A 201 14.29 -1.33 -18.30
N VAL A 202 14.97 -0.26 -18.73
CA VAL A 202 15.60 0.70 -17.83
C VAL A 202 14.56 1.37 -16.94
N LEU A 203 13.47 1.88 -17.51
CA LEU A 203 12.38 2.51 -16.76
C LEU A 203 11.76 1.56 -15.73
N SER A 204 11.45 0.33 -16.12
CA SER A 204 10.87 -0.66 -15.21
C SER A 204 11.79 -0.98 -14.03
N ASN A 205 13.10 -1.07 -14.26
CA ASN A 205 14.08 -1.29 -13.19
C ASN A 205 14.23 -0.08 -12.28
N VAL A 206 14.27 1.14 -12.84
CA VAL A 206 14.32 2.37 -12.06
C VAL A 206 13.07 2.49 -11.19
N PHE A 207 11.88 2.28 -11.76
CA PHE A 207 10.62 2.36 -11.02
C PHE A 207 10.50 1.27 -9.96
N ALA A 208 10.93 0.04 -10.24
CA ALA A 208 11.00 -1.02 -9.23
C ALA A 208 11.98 -0.65 -8.10
N SER A 209 13.12 -0.03 -8.43
CA SER A 209 14.11 0.40 -7.44
C SER A 209 13.58 1.51 -6.54
N GLU A 210 12.93 2.53 -7.12
CA GLU A 210 12.29 3.61 -6.36
C GLU A 210 11.21 3.04 -5.42
N GLN A 211 10.33 2.17 -5.93
CA GLN A 211 9.29 1.56 -5.09
C GLN A 211 9.87 0.66 -3.99
N LYS A 212 10.98 -0.04 -4.27
CA LYS A 212 11.69 -0.85 -3.28
C LYS A 212 12.34 0.02 -2.20
N THR A 213 12.89 1.18 -2.57
CA THR A 213 13.44 2.16 -1.63
C THR A 213 12.36 2.60 -0.64
N GLU A 214 11.17 2.97 -1.12
CA GLU A 214 10.05 3.36 -0.25
C GLU A 214 9.64 2.21 0.69
N LEU A 215 9.53 0.98 0.16
CA LEU A 215 9.13 -0.19 0.94
C LEU A 215 10.15 -0.57 2.04
N MET A 216 11.45 -0.38 1.77
CA MET A 216 12.53 -0.75 2.69
C MET A 216 12.91 0.37 3.66
N ASN A 217 12.86 1.63 3.22
CA ASN A 217 13.22 2.78 4.02
C ASN A 217 11.98 3.35 4.70
N ARG A 218 11.52 2.67 5.76
CA ARG A 218 10.38 3.05 6.60
C ARG A 218 10.68 4.23 7.52
N ASN A 219 11.01 5.36 6.91
CA ASN A 219 11.32 6.59 7.63
C ASN A 219 10.05 7.42 7.90
N ASN A 220 8.89 7.02 7.39
CA ASN A 220 7.65 7.73 7.65
C ASN A 220 6.97 7.19 8.91
N ALA A 221 6.31 8.06 9.67
CA ALA A 221 5.55 7.71 10.87
C ALA A 221 4.28 8.54 10.99
N ILE A 222 3.33 8.08 11.80
CA ILE A 222 2.11 8.78 12.17
C ILE A 222 2.15 9.14 13.66
N ILE A 223 1.75 10.36 14.00
CA ILE A 223 1.53 10.76 15.40
C ILE A 223 0.28 10.04 15.93
N LEU A 224 0.41 9.26 17.01
CA LEU A 224 -0.72 8.57 17.65
C LEU A 224 -1.19 9.24 18.95
N SER A 225 -0.37 10.09 19.56
CA SER A 225 -0.78 10.86 20.73
C SER A 225 -1.74 11.99 20.34
N PRO A 226 -2.81 12.27 21.12
CA PRO A 226 -3.79 13.32 20.79
C PRO A 226 -3.18 14.69 20.47
N SER A 227 -2.12 15.04 21.20
CA SER A 227 -1.27 16.18 20.90
C SER A 227 0.16 15.93 21.38
N VAL A 228 1.15 16.41 20.63
CA VAL A 228 2.57 16.36 20.98
C VAL A 228 3.24 17.70 20.72
N THR A 229 3.98 18.20 21.70
CA THR A 229 4.79 19.40 21.53
C THR A 229 6.11 19.03 20.87
N VAL A 230 6.36 19.59 19.69
CA VAL A 230 7.62 19.45 18.98
C VAL A 230 8.65 20.41 19.60
N ARG A 231 9.83 19.89 19.91
CA ARG A 231 10.88 20.62 20.65
C ARG A 231 12.11 20.88 19.80
N SER A 232 12.88 21.90 20.17
CA SER A 232 14.14 22.22 19.50
C SER A 232 15.27 21.25 19.81
N THR A 233 15.22 20.57 20.96
CA THR A 233 16.23 19.61 21.43
C THR A 233 15.56 18.34 21.93
N PRO A 234 16.25 17.18 21.94
CA PRO A 234 15.75 15.90 22.45
C PRO A 234 15.70 15.87 23.98
N SER A 235 14.92 16.76 24.58
CA SER A 235 14.78 16.91 26.03
C SER A 235 13.44 17.53 26.38
N GLU A 236 12.83 17.09 27.47
CA GLU A 236 11.59 17.67 28.00
C GLU A 236 11.71 19.15 28.41
N SER A 237 12.93 19.60 28.72
CA SER A 237 13.20 21.01 29.02
C SER A 237 13.52 21.84 27.77
N GLY A 238 13.50 21.24 26.58
CA GLY A 238 13.77 21.92 25.31
C GLY A 238 12.67 22.91 24.94
N THR A 239 13.05 23.98 24.23
CA THR A 239 12.14 25.03 23.77
C THR A 239 11.02 24.43 22.90
N SER A 240 9.77 24.78 23.20
CA SER A 240 8.61 24.38 22.43
C SER A 240 8.55 25.15 21.10
N LEU A 241 8.53 24.43 19.98
CA LEU A 241 8.49 25.04 18.64
C LEU A 241 7.05 25.19 18.15
N PHE A 242 6.28 24.09 18.16
CA PHE A 242 4.88 24.02 17.76
C PHE A 242 4.25 22.72 18.28
N VAL A 243 2.94 22.57 18.13
CA VAL A 243 2.18 21.38 18.57
C VAL A 243 1.65 20.66 17.34
N LEU A 244 1.72 19.33 17.34
CA LEU A 244 1.09 18.45 16.37
C LEU A 244 0.01 17.61 17.03
N HIS A 245 -0.99 17.24 16.26
CA HIS A 245 -2.10 16.38 16.68
C HIS A 245 -1.99 15.01 16.04
N GLU A 246 -2.76 14.07 16.59
CA GLU A 246 -2.83 12.70 16.09
C GLU A 246 -3.24 12.62 14.60
N GLY A 247 -2.77 11.58 13.92
CA GLY A 247 -3.04 11.34 12.50
C GLY A 247 -2.13 12.12 11.54
N HIS A 248 -1.28 13.03 12.02
CA HIS A 248 -0.33 13.73 11.17
C HIS A 248 0.82 12.82 10.72
N LYS A 249 1.13 12.85 9.41
CA LYS A 249 2.26 12.11 8.84
C LYS A 249 3.54 12.93 8.93
N ILE A 250 4.62 12.28 9.34
CA ILE A 250 5.95 12.87 9.54
C ILE A 250 7.03 11.99 8.92
N GLU A 251 8.16 12.60 8.56
CA GLU A 251 9.39 11.91 8.17
C GLU A 251 10.37 11.91 9.33
N ILE A 252 10.89 10.75 9.73
CA ILE A 252 11.95 10.58 10.73
C ILE A 252 13.31 10.84 10.07
N LYS A 253 14.03 11.85 10.56
CA LYS A 253 15.40 12.21 10.13
C LYS A 253 16.46 11.53 10.96
N ASP A 254 16.27 11.51 12.27
CA ASP A 254 17.19 10.88 13.20
C ASP A 254 16.46 9.87 14.08
N ASN A 255 16.92 8.63 13.99
CA ASN A 255 16.43 7.48 14.74
C ASN A 255 17.47 6.94 15.73
N SER A 256 18.59 7.65 15.94
CA SER A 256 19.74 7.21 16.74
C SER A 256 19.44 7.10 18.25
N MET A 257 18.54 7.95 18.76
CA MET A 257 18.15 7.96 20.18
C MET A 257 16.94 7.06 20.42
N ARG A 258 16.88 6.39 21.57
CA ARG A 258 15.78 5.46 21.90
C ARG A 258 14.47 6.18 22.19
N GLU A 259 14.52 7.27 22.95
CA GLU A 259 13.34 7.95 23.48
C GLU A 259 12.91 9.15 22.64
N TRP A 260 13.79 9.68 21.80
CA TRP A 260 13.56 10.89 21.00
C TRP A 260 13.83 10.62 19.54
N LYS A 261 13.03 11.21 18.67
CA LYS A 261 13.20 11.16 17.22
C LYS A 261 13.20 12.56 16.67
N GLU A 262 14.14 12.86 15.78
CA GLU A 262 14.09 14.10 15.00
C GLU A 262 13.18 13.86 13.80
N ILE A 263 12.22 14.74 13.61
CA ILE A 263 11.18 14.63 12.60
C ILE A 263 11.21 15.83 11.67
N ARG A 264 10.76 15.63 10.44
CA ARG A 264 10.55 16.65 9.42
C ARG A 264 9.11 16.60 8.94
N LEU A 265 8.48 17.76 8.85
CA LEU A 265 7.16 17.95 8.27
C LEU A 265 7.24 18.23 6.77
N GLU A 266 6.12 18.07 6.07
CA GLU A 266 6.03 18.36 4.63
C GLU A 266 6.34 19.83 4.29
N ASP A 267 6.09 20.76 5.22
CA ASP A 267 6.42 22.19 5.07
C ASP A 267 7.92 22.50 5.32
N GLY A 268 8.71 21.48 5.64
CA GLY A 268 10.15 21.58 5.89
C GLY A 268 10.53 21.91 7.33
N LYS A 269 9.58 22.14 8.24
CA LYS A 269 9.90 22.32 9.67
C LYS A 269 10.50 21.04 10.25
N VAL A 270 11.44 21.22 11.17
CA VAL A 270 12.15 20.13 11.85
C VAL A 270 12.05 20.32 13.36
N GLY A 271 11.99 19.22 14.09
CA GLY A 271 12.12 19.23 15.54
C GLY A 271 12.04 17.83 16.14
N TRP A 272 12.06 17.76 17.47
CA TRP A 272 12.16 16.53 18.22
C TRP A 272 10.82 16.17 18.88
N VAL A 273 10.46 14.90 18.79
CA VAL A 273 9.29 14.32 19.48
C VAL A 273 9.66 13.06 20.25
N PRO A 274 8.93 12.74 21.34
CA PRO A 274 9.08 11.46 22.02
C PRO A 274 8.74 10.29 21.08
N ALA A 275 9.55 9.24 21.11
CA ALA A 275 9.36 8.04 20.30
C ALA A 275 8.04 7.31 20.64
N SER A 276 7.53 7.46 21.87
CA SER A 276 6.25 6.89 22.30
C SER A 276 5.03 7.57 21.70
N ALA A 277 5.19 8.78 21.13
CA ALA A 277 4.08 9.54 20.55
C ALA A 277 3.81 9.17 19.08
N ILE A 278 4.68 8.39 18.46
CA ILE A 278 4.66 8.10 17.03
C ILE A 278 4.73 6.60 16.78
N GLU A 279 4.19 6.18 15.64
CA GLU A 279 4.27 4.80 15.18
C GLU A 279 4.73 4.80 13.71
N VAL A 280 5.75 3.99 13.42
CA VAL A 280 6.37 3.91 12.08
C VAL A 280 5.42 3.20 11.12
N ILE A 281 5.35 3.68 9.88
CA ILE A 281 4.58 3.07 8.79
C ILE A 281 5.30 1.80 8.34
#